data_AF-A0A4Y9PVS9-F1
#
_entry.id   AF-A0A4Y9PVS9-F1
#
_cell.length_a   1.000
_cell.length_b   1.000
_cell.length_c   1.000
_cell.angle_alpha   90.00
_cell.angle_beta   90.00
_cell.angle_gamma   90.00
#
_symmetry.space_group_name_H-M   'P 1'
#
loop_
_entity.id
_entity.type
_entity.pdbx_description
1 polymer ?
#
loop_
_entity_poly.entity_id
_entity_poly.type
_entity_poly.pdbx_seq_one_letter_code
_entity_poly.pdbx_strand_id
1 'polypeptide(L)'
;MTTAAPRVVAVTDPGRSRNGLGERLELTLLTDVTEPFSAEELDAVTEAIWQALPWEPNAIDLVAGVESTGGTEPVDLRTAAGQLGPMGFAQSGQGGVSLFDMAARYGVWTAPE
;
A
#
# COMPACT_ATOMS: atom_id res chain seq x y z
N MET A 1 -9.88 16.16 14.72
CA MET A 1 -9.31 15.04 13.95
C MET A 1 -8.15 15.61 13.17
N THR A 2 -6.92 15.32 13.58
CA THR A 2 -5.75 15.58 12.75
C THR A 2 -5.76 14.53 11.66
N THR A 3 -6.12 14.92 10.43
CA THR A 3 -5.82 14.14 9.24
C THR A 3 -4.31 13.91 9.27
N ALA A 4 -3.86 12.69 9.56
CA ALA A 4 -2.46 12.34 9.41
C ALA A 4 -2.13 12.62 7.93
N ALA A 5 -1.33 13.64 7.67
CA ALA A 5 -0.91 13.92 6.31
C ALA A 5 -0.17 12.68 5.81
N PRO A 6 -0.45 12.20 4.58
CA PRO A 6 0.26 11.05 4.06
C PRO A 6 1.75 11.38 4.05
N ARG A 7 2.53 10.64 4.85
CA ARG A 7 4.00 10.71 4.93
C ARG A 7 4.69 10.34 3.61
N VAL A 8 3.92 9.94 2.60
CA VAL A 8 4.39 9.53 1.28
C VAL A 8 4.78 10.77 0.48
N VAL A 9 6.08 10.95 0.27
CA VAL A 9 6.64 12.05 -0.53
C VAL A 9 6.78 11.68 -2.00
N ALA A 10 6.87 10.39 -2.33
CA ALA A 10 6.87 9.91 -3.71
C ALA A 10 6.37 8.46 -3.81
N VAL A 11 5.86 8.12 -4.99
CA VAL A 11 5.56 6.74 -5.39
C VAL A 11 6.49 6.40 -6.55
N THR A 12 7.17 5.27 -6.44
CA THR A 12 8.25 4.85 -7.34
C THR A 12 8.06 3.38 -7.73
N ASP A 13 8.81 2.97 -8.75
CA ASP A 13 8.86 1.59 -9.26
C ASP A 13 7.48 0.95 -9.53
N PRO A 14 6.58 1.59 -10.32
CA PRO A 14 5.29 0.99 -10.62
C PRO A 14 5.46 -0.28 -11.44
N GLY A 15 5.07 -1.40 -10.83
CA GLY A 15 5.07 -2.72 -11.43
C GLY A 15 3.64 -3.25 -11.58
N ARG A 16 3.47 -4.14 -12.56
CA ARG A 16 2.24 -4.92 -12.72
C ARG A 16 2.62 -6.37 -12.97
N SER A 17 2.08 -7.27 -12.17
CA SER A 17 2.30 -8.70 -12.30
C SER A 17 1.00 -9.47 -12.21
N ARG A 18 1.05 -10.76 -12.54
CA ARG A 18 -0.07 -11.68 -12.29
C ARG A 18 0.28 -12.59 -11.12
N ASN A 19 -0.54 -12.57 -10.08
CA ASN A 19 -0.65 -13.70 -9.17
C ASN A 19 -1.75 -14.61 -9.73
N GLY A 20 -1.75 -15.91 -9.48
CA GLY A 20 -2.71 -16.86 -10.10
C GLY A 20 -4.21 -16.56 -9.85
N LEU A 21 -4.54 -15.46 -9.17
CA LEU A 21 -5.87 -14.96 -8.82
C LEU A 21 -6.22 -13.66 -9.55
N GLY A 22 -5.27 -12.99 -10.20
CA GLY A 22 -5.54 -11.77 -10.96
C GLY A 22 -4.32 -10.87 -11.13
N GLU A 23 -4.59 -9.62 -11.44
CA GLU A 23 -3.58 -8.59 -11.64
C GLU A 23 -3.17 -8.00 -10.28
N ARG A 24 -1.86 -7.88 -10.06
CA ARG A 24 -1.26 -7.28 -8.87
C ARG A 24 -0.54 -6.01 -9.26
N LEU A 25 -0.85 -4.93 -8.55
CA LEU A 25 -0.08 -3.71 -8.60
C LEU A 25 1.10 -3.82 -7.63
N GLU A 26 2.28 -3.37 -8.03
CA GLU A 26 3.47 -3.29 -7.18
C GLU A 26 3.92 -1.82 -7.13
N LEU A 27 4.11 -1.28 -5.92
CA LEU A 27 4.57 0.10 -5.71
C LEU A 27 5.61 0.17 -4.58
N THR A 28 6.57 1.07 -4.75
CA THR A 28 7.47 1.50 -3.68
C THR A 28 7.08 2.92 -3.24
N LEU A 29 6.79 3.09 -1.95
CA LEU A 29 6.47 4.37 -1.32
C LEU A 29 7.74 4.96 -0.69
N LEU A 30 8.11 6.19 -1.07
CA LEU A 30 9.11 6.95 -0.34
C LEU A 30 8.43 7.79 0.74
N THR A 31 8.92 7.70 1.97
CA THR A 31 8.45 8.48 3.11
C THR A 31 9.47 9.49 3.61
N ASP A 32 8.99 10.52 4.31
CA ASP A 32 9.84 11.55 4.93
C ASP A 32 10.44 11.11 6.29
N VAL A 33 9.86 10.08 6.92
CA VAL A 33 10.27 9.58 8.23
C VAL A 33 10.23 8.05 8.31
N THR A 34 11.03 7.49 9.23
CA THR A 34 11.24 6.05 9.37
C THR A 34 10.26 5.36 10.31
N GLU A 35 9.38 6.10 10.99
CA GLU A 35 8.43 5.44 11.90
C GLU A 35 7.42 4.58 11.12
N PRO A 36 7.02 3.43 11.68
CA PRO A 36 5.98 2.58 11.10
C PRO A 36 4.68 3.34 10.86
N PHE A 37 3.97 2.96 9.79
CA PHE A 37 2.64 3.48 9.49
C PHE A 37 1.66 3.13 10.61
N SER A 38 0.71 4.01 10.87
CA SER A 38 -0.53 3.65 11.54
C SER A 38 -1.45 2.88 10.57
N ALA A 39 -2.46 2.20 11.12
CA ALA A 39 -3.48 1.55 10.31
C ALA A 39 -4.19 2.56 9.42
N GLU A 40 -4.57 3.72 9.96
CA GLU A 40 -5.25 4.79 9.22
C GLU A 40 -4.39 5.36 8.09
N GLU A 41 -3.08 5.50 8.30
CA GLU A 41 -2.16 5.98 7.25
C GLU A 41 -2.06 4.97 6.11
N LEU A 42 -1.90 3.68 6.42
CA LEU A 42 -1.81 2.64 5.38
C LEU A 42 -3.15 2.46 4.65
N ASP A 43 -4.26 2.56 5.37
CA ASP A 43 -5.61 2.50 4.82
C ASP A 43 -5.85 3.62 3.81
N ALA A 44 -5.58 4.87 4.20
CA ALA A 44 -5.77 6.03 3.33
C ALA A 44 -4.92 5.95 2.06
N VAL A 45 -3.67 5.48 2.17
CA VAL A 45 -2.81 5.27 0.99
C VAL A 45 -3.37 4.17 0.08
N THR A 46 -3.81 3.06 0.66
CA THR A 46 -4.34 1.92 -0.09
C THR A 46 -5.66 2.28 -0.79
N GLU A 47 -6.56 2.98 -0.10
CA GLU A 47 -7.83 3.47 -0.67
C GLU A 47 -7.58 4.44 -1.82
N ALA A 48 -6.65 5.39 -1.65
CA ALA A 48 -6.29 6.33 -2.70
C ALA A 48 -5.76 5.62 -3.95
N ILE A 49 -4.92 4.59 -3.78
CA ILE A 49 -4.43 3.77 -4.89
C ILE A 49 -5.59 3.01 -5.56
N TRP A 50 -6.44 2.35 -4.77
CA TRP A 50 -7.59 1.59 -5.25
C TRP A 50 -8.53 2.43 -6.12
N GLN A 51 -8.81 3.66 -5.68
CA GLN A 51 -9.70 4.60 -6.40
C GLN A 51 -9.04 5.23 -7.64
N ALA A 52 -7.71 5.33 -7.69
CA ALA A 52 -7.00 5.96 -8.80
C ALA A 52 -6.70 5.00 -9.97
N LEU A 53 -6.78 3.68 -9.76
CA LEU A 53 -6.42 2.72 -10.79
C LEU A 53 -7.48 2.63 -11.90
N PRO A 54 -7.09 2.57 -13.19
CA PRO A 54 -8.02 2.41 -14.31
C PRO A 54 -8.45 0.94 -14.55
N TRP A 55 -8.10 0.02 -13.65
CA TRP A 55 -8.46 -1.39 -13.67
C TRP A 55 -8.55 -1.90 -12.22
N GLU A 56 -9.37 -2.92 -11.98
CA GLU A 56 -9.51 -3.55 -10.66
C GLU A 56 -8.28 -4.40 -10.32
N PRO A 57 -7.48 -4.05 -9.30
CA PRO A 57 -6.40 -4.92 -8.84
C PRO A 57 -6.93 -6.04 -7.96
N ASN A 58 -6.42 -7.26 -8.15
CA ASN A 58 -6.65 -8.35 -7.20
C ASN A 58 -5.79 -8.18 -5.93
N ALA A 59 -4.60 -7.57 -6.06
CA ALA A 59 -3.74 -7.26 -4.94
C ALA A 59 -2.96 -5.96 -5.17
N ILE A 60 -2.61 -5.28 -4.07
CA ILE A 60 -1.71 -4.12 -4.05
C ILE A 60 -0.51 -4.49 -3.17
N ASP A 61 0.66 -4.62 -3.78
CA ASP A 61 1.94 -4.90 -3.13
C ASP A 61 2.66 -3.58 -2.85
N LEU A 62 2.87 -3.27 -1.57
CA LEU A 62 3.47 -2.03 -1.09
C LEU A 62 4.73 -2.33 -0.31
N VAL A 63 5.83 -1.71 -0.72
CA VAL A 63 7.03 -1.54 0.10
C VAL A 63 7.16 -0.06 0.42
N ALA A 64 7.56 0.29 1.63
CA ALA A 64 7.79 1.67 2.02
C ALA A 64 9.20 1.86 2.56
N GLY A 65 9.76 3.05 2.39
CA GLY A 65 11.01 3.40 3.05
C GLY A 65 11.44 4.86 2.87
N VAL A 66 12.46 5.25 3.61
CA VAL A 66 13.03 6.61 3.62
C VAL A 66 14.32 6.62 2.81
N GLU A 67 14.53 7.66 2.01
CA GLU A 67 15.79 7.85 1.30
C GLU A 67 16.93 8.11 2.30
N SER A 68 17.99 7.30 2.21
CA SER A 68 19.19 7.43 3.02
C SER A 68 20.45 7.36 2.14
N THR A 69 21.57 7.85 2.66
CA THR A 69 22.87 7.89 1.97
C THR A 69 23.39 6.51 1.50
N GLY A 70 22.82 5.41 2.01
CA GLY A 70 23.18 4.03 1.64
C GLY A 70 22.09 3.27 0.86
N GLY A 71 21.01 3.94 0.43
CA GLY A 71 19.82 3.34 -0.15
C GLY A 71 18.58 3.58 0.71
N THR A 72 17.46 2.95 0.33
CA THR A 72 16.19 3.14 1.04
C THR A 72 16.15 2.36 2.35
N GLU A 73 15.93 3.04 3.47
CA GLU A 73 15.70 2.41 4.77
C GLU A 73 14.24 1.96 4.88
N PRO A 74 13.95 0.67 5.11
CA PRO A 74 12.60 0.14 5.06
C PRO A 74 11.74 0.63 6.23
N VAL A 75 10.48 0.98 5.92
CA VAL A 75 9.43 1.28 6.89
C VAL A 75 8.50 0.09 7.02
N ASP A 76 8.23 -0.34 8.25
CA ASP A 76 7.41 -1.52 8.51
C ASP A 76 5.91 -1.20 8.39
N LEU A 77 5.24 -1.82 7.41
CA LEU A 77 3.81 -1.71 7.15
C LEU A 77 3.00 -2.85 7.78
N ARG A 78 3.66 -3.91 8.27
CA ARG A 78 2.99 -5.18 8.63
C ARG A 78 2.08 -5.03 9.84
N THR A 79 2.50 -4.24 10.82
CA THR A 79 1.70 -3.97 12.02
C THR A 79 0.42 -3.22 11.68
N ALA A 80 0.51 -2.22 10.78
CA ALA A 80 -0.65 -1.49 10.29
C ALA A 80 -1.59 -2.41 9.50
N ALA A 81 -1.06 -3.19 8.57
CA ALA A 81 -1.86 -4.11 7.75
C ALA A 81 -2.64 -5.13 8.58
N GLY A 82 -2.06 -5.61 9.69
CA GLY A 82 -2.73 -6.49 10.64
C GLY A 82 -4.00 -5.94 11.29
N GLN A 83 -4.24 -4.63 11.17
CA GLN A 83 -5.40 -3.94 11.75
C GLN A 83 -6.47 -3.61 10.69
N LEU A 84 -6.22 -3.89 9.40
CA LEU A 84 -7.08 -3.47 8.29
C LEU A 84 -8.21 -4.44 7.94
N GLY A 85 -8.55 -5.38 8.82
CA GLY A 85 -9.71 -6.26 8.65
C GLY A 85 -10.96 -5.44 8.26
N PRO A 86 -11.73 -5.86 7.24
CA PRO A 86 -11.74 -7.18 6.60
C PRO A 86 -10.72 -7.40 5.47
N MET A 87 -9.86 -6.42 5.16
CA MET A 87 -8.82 -6.57 4.14
C MET A 87 -7.76 -7.59 4.61
N GLY A 88 -7.36 -8.49 3.71
CA GLY A 88 -6.32 -9.47 3.96
C GLY A 88 -4.93 -8.93 3.60
N PHE A 89 -3.89 -9.49 4.22
CA PHE A 89 -2.51 -9.14 3.88
C PHE A 89 -1.55 -10.32 3.99
N ALA A 90 -0.49 -10.28 3.19
CA ALA A 90 0.69 -11.13 3.30
C ALA A 90 1.95 -10.25 3.41
N GLN A 91 3.01 -10.77 4.02
CA GLN A 91 4.28 -10.05 4.11
C GLN A 91 4.95 -10.01 2.74
N SER A 92 5.54 -8.86 2.39
CA SER A 92 6.25 -8.64 1.13
C SER A 92 7.55 -7.87 1.37
N GLY A 93 8.62 -8.26 0.67
CA GLY A 93 9.93 -7.61 0.79
C GLY A 93 10.40 -7.42 2.24
N GLN A 94 11.10 -6.31 2.49
CA GLN A 94 11.56 -5.92 3.83
C GLN A 94 10.61 -4.87 4.41
N GLY A 95 9.67 -5.31 5.26
CA GLY A 95 8.69 -4.42 5.91
C GLY A 95 7.45 -4.10 5.05
N GLY A 96 7.39 -4.56 3.81
CA GLY A 96 6.24 -4.37 2.93
C GLY A 96 5.11 -5.37 3.15
N VAL A 97 4.00 -5.13 2.46
CA VAL A 97 2.77 -5.92 2.52
C VAL A 97 2.12 -6.03 1.15
N SER A 98 1.59 -7.22 0.85
CA SER A 98 0.65 -7.42 -0.25
C SER A 98 -0.76 -7.46 0.34
N LEU A 99 -1.56 -6.45 0.02
CA LEU A 99 -2.95 -6.32 0.43
C LEU A 99 -3.87 -6.97 -0.61
N PHE A 100 -4.92 -7.65 -0.16
CA PHE A 100 -5.92 -8.32 -0.99
C PHE A 100 -7.30 -8.25 -0.33
N ASP A 101 -8.35 -8.63 -1.05
CA ASP A 101 -9.75 -8.47 -0.62
C ASP A 101 -10.14 -7.00 -0.39
N MET A 102 -9.58 -6.07 -1.17
CA MET A 102 -9.90 -4.64 -1.09
C MET A 102 -11.40 -4.38 -1.19
N ALA A 103 -12.11 -5.14 -2.03
CA ALA A 103 -13.56 -5.01 -2.17
C ALA A 103 -14.34 -5.34 -0.88
N ALA A 104 -13.80 -6.18 0.01
CA ALA A 104 -14.42 -6.44 1.31
C ALA A 104 -14.36 -5.22 2.23
N ARG A 105 -13.35 -4.34 2.05
CA ARG A 105 -13.14 -3.14 2.85
C ARG A 105 -13.71 -1.88 2.20
N TYR A 106 -13.44 -1.66 0.92
CA TYR A 106 -13.81 -0.45 0.18
C TYR A 106 -15.07 -0.61 -0.70
N GLY A 107 -15.62 -1.83 -0.78
CA GLY A 107 -16.74 -2.14 -1.66
C GLY A 107 -16.32 -2.46 -3.10
N VAL A 108 -17.31 -2.75 -3.95
CA VAL A 108 -17.10 -3.13 -5.35
C VAL A 108 -16.30 -2.04 -6.07
N TRP A 109 -15.24 -2.45 -6.79
CA TRP A 109 -14.44 -1.53 -7.57
C TRP A 109 -15.26 -0.89 -8.70
N THR A 110 -15.02 0.39 -8.95
CA THR A 110 -15.56 1.11 -10.10
C THR A 110 -14.44 1.87 -10.79
N ALA A 111 -14.43 1.85 -12.12
CA ALA A 111 -13.46 2.61 -12.89
C ALA A 111 -13.56 4.12 -12.56
N PRO A 112 -12.44 4.82 -12.38
CA PRO A 112 -12.44 6.27 -12.21
C PRO A 112 -12.93 6.97 -13.49
N GLU A 113 -13.68 8.07 -13.31
CA GLU A 113 -14.17 8.94 -14.41
C GLU A 113 -13.08 9.83 -15.02
#